data_AF-A0A2U3PDW4-F1
#
_entry.id   AF-A0A2U3PDW4-F1
#
_cell.length_a   1.000
_cell.length_b   1.000
_cell.length_c   1.000
_cell.angle_alpha   90.00
_cell.angle_beta   90.00
_cell.angle_gamma   90.00
#
_symmetry.space_group_name_H-M   'P 1'
#
loop_
_entity.id
_entity.type
_entity.pdbx_description
1 polymer ?
#
loop_
_entity_poly.entity_id
_entity_poly.type
_entity_poly.pdbx_seq_one_letter_code
_entity_poly.pdbx_strand_id
1 'polypeptide(L)' 'VIGAEGAAQRIVKRFPDPTAPEVQKIRADFIEGYNRNMVTPWIAAERGYIDAVIQPHETRLLLRKSMKLLRDKQR' A
#
# COMPACT_ATOMS: atom_id res chain seq x y z
N VAL A 1 4.94 -4.43 -5.73
CA VAL A 1 4.39 -3.10 -6.10
C VAL A 1 5.45 -2.05 -5.75
N ILE A 2 5.50 -0.94 -6.50
CA ILE A 2 6.45 0.17 -6.27
C ILE A 2 5.75 1.23 -5.41
N GLY A 3 6.49 1.96 -4.58
CA GLY A 3 5.96 3.12 -3.85
C GLY A 3 5.43 4.22 -4.77
N ALA A 4 4.59 5.11 -4.24
CA ALA A 4 3.91 6.17 -4.97
C ALA A 4 4.86 7.00 -5.84
N GLU A 5 6.02 7.38 -5.30
CA GLU A 5 7.04 8.15 -6.01
C GLU A 5 7.63 7.40 -7.20
N GLY A 6 7.92 6.10 -7.03
CA GLY A 6 8.46 5.29 -8.11
C GLY A 6 7.43 5.00 -9.20
N ALA A 7 6.14 4.91 -8.84
CA ALA A 7 5.04 4.85 -9.81
C ALA A 7 4.90 6.17 -10.58
N ALA A 8 4.93 7.30 -9.87
CA ALA A 8 4.85 8.63 -10.46
C ALA A 8 6.01 8.91 -11.42
N GLN A 9 7.24 8.52 -11.06
CA GLN A 9 8.41 8.69 -11.92
C GLN A 9 8.28 7.93 -13.25
N ARG A 10 7.63 6.76 -13.24
CA ARG A 10 7.37 6.01 -14.49
C ARG A 10 6.33 6.68 -15.38
N ILE A 11 5.39 7.43 -14.79
CA ILE A 11 4.40 8.21 -15.54
C ILE A 11 5.06 9.43 -16.15
N VAL A 12 5.83 10.19 -15.35
CA VAL A 12 6.55 11.40 -15.78
C VAL A 12 7.52 11.11 -16.93
N LYS A 13 8.21 9.96 -16.90
CA LYS A 13 9.12 9.53 -17.99
C LYS A 13 8.44 9.32 -19.35
N ARG A 14 7.10 9.25 -19.43
CA ARG A 14 6.37 9.09 -20.69
C ARG A 14 6.09 10.42 -21.40
N PHE A 15 6.31 11.55 -20.72
CA PHE A 15 6.10 12.88 -21.29
C PHE A 15 7.32 13.34 -22.10
N PRO A 16 7.11 14.15 -23.17
CA PRO A 16 8.19 14.67 -24.01
C PRO A 16 9.18 15.56 -23.25
N ASP A 17 8.68 16.40 -22.33
CA ASP A 17 9.48 17.22 -21.42
C ASP A 17 9.14 16.86 -19.96
N PRO A 18 9.97 16.05 -19.28
CA PRO A 18 9.76 15.66 -17.90
C PRO A 18 9.96 16.80 -16.89
N THR A 19 10.66 17.87 -17.29
CA THR A 19 10.98 19.02 -16.43
C THR A 19 9.96 20.14 -16.52
N ALA A 20 9.02 20.06 -17.46
CA ALA A 20 7.95 21.02 -17.61
C ALA A 20 7.15 21.18 -16.29
N PRO A 21 6.80 22.42 -15.89
CA PRO A 21 6.06 22.69 -14.65
C PRO A 21 4.74 21.93 -14.54
N GLU A 22 4.04 21.75 -15.67
CA GLU A 22 2.78 21.01 -15.75
C GLU A 22 2.97 19.52 -15.41
N VAL A 23 4.05 18.92 -15.88
CA VAL A 23 4.38 17.50 -15.62
C VAL A 23 4.76 17.30 -14.16
N GLN A 24 5.45 18.26 -13.53
CA GLN A 24 5.74 18.21 -12.09
C GLN A 24 4.48 18.35 -11.24
N LYS A 25 3.51 19.17 -11.68
CA LYS A 25 2.21 19.26 -11.01
C LYS A 25 1.44 17.95 -11.11
N ILE A 26 1.35 17.35 -12.30
CA ILE A 26 0.73 16.03 -12.51
C ILE A 26 1.39 14.96 -11.64
N ARG A 27 2.71 15.01 -11.48
CA ARG A 27 3.45 14.10 -10.60
C ARG A 27 3.01 14.24 -9.15
N ALA A 28 2.94 15.47 -8.64
CA ALA A 28 2.54 15.76 -7.27
C ALA A 28 1.10 15.31 -7.00
N ASP A 29 0.18 15.68 -7.91
CA ASP A 29 -1.23 15.31 -7.83
C ASP A 29 -1.41 13.79 -7.87
N PHE A 30 -0.63 13.09 -8.71
CA PHE A 30 -0.63 11.62 -8.77
C PHE A 30 -0.15 10.99 -7.46
N ILE A 31 0.94 11.51 -6.86
CA ILE A 31 1.46 10.98 -5.59
C ILE A 31 0.42 11.15 -4.48
N GLU A 32 -0.23 12.32 -4.40
CA GLU A 32 -1.27 12.59 -3.41
C GLU A 32 -2.46 11.63 -3.59
N GLY A 33 -2.96 11.50 -4.82
CA GLY A 33 -4.07 10.60 -5.15
C GLY A 33 -3.72 9.12 -4.89
N TYR A 34 -2.50 8.71 -5.23
CA TYR A 34 -2.02 7.35 -4.98
C TYR A 34 -1.92 7.06 -3.48
N ASN A 35 -1.39 7.98 -2.69
CA ASN A 35 -1.29 7.81 -1.24
C ASN A 35 -2.66 7.75 -0.58
N ARG A 36 -3.59 8.63 -0.98
CA ARG A 36 -4.93 8.67 -0.40
C ARG A 36 -5.76 7.43 -0.73
N ASN A 37 -5.65 6.93 -1.96
CA ASN A 37 -6.56 5.90 -2.45
C ASN A 37 -5.94 4.50 -2.45
N MET A 38 -4.66 4.37 -2.81
CA MET A 38 -4.02 3.06 -3.00
C MET A 38 -3.18 2.61 -1.80
N VAL A 39 -2.59 3.54 -1.05
CA VAL A 39 -1.74 3.20 0.12
C VAL A 39 -2.61 3.09 1.38
N THR A 40 -3.67 2.29 1.26
CA THR A 40 -4.54 1.95 2.39
C THR A 40 -4.61 0.43 2.55
N PRO A 41 -4.75 -0.09 3.77
CA PRO A 41 -4.78 -1.53 3.99
C PRO A 41 -6.09 -2.19 3.51
N TRP A 42 -7.12 -1.39 3.27
CA TRP A 42 -8.47 -1.86 2.92
C TRP A 42 -8.51 -2.59 1.57
N ILE A 43 -7.75 -2.14 0.58
CA ILE A 43 -7.67 -2.82 -0.72
C ILE A 43 -7.11 -4.25 -0.56
N ALA A 44 -6.15 -4.44 0.34
CA ALA A 44 -5.60 -5.76 0.62
C ALA A 44 -6.60 -6.64 1.39
N ALA A 45 -7.39 -6.04 2.29
CA ALA A 45 -8.44 -6.73 3.03
C ALA A 45 -9.58 -7.20 2.12
N GLU A 46 -10.05 -6.36 1.19
CA GLU A 46 -11.10 -6.70 0.21
C GLU A 46 -10.72 -7.90 -0.67
N ARG A 47 -9.43 -8.05 -0.96
CA ARG A 47 -8.90 -9.16 -1.76
C ARG A 47 -8.55 -10.41 -0.94
N GLY A 48 -8.69 -10.35 0.39
CA GLY A 48 -8.32 -11.43 1.29
C GLY A 48 -6.82 -11.71 1.34
N TYR A 49 -5.97 -10.75 0.97
CA TYR A 49 -4.51 -10.90 1.13
C TYR A 49 -4.06 -10.77 2.58
N ILE A 50 -4.84 -10.03 3.37
CA ILE A 50 -4.67 -9.92 4.82
C ILE A 50 -5.97 -10.38 5.48
N ASP A 51 -5.86 -11.07 6.62
CA ASP A 51 -7.02 -11.58 7.34
C ASP A 51 -7.84 -10.46 8.00
N ALA A 52 -7.17 -9.42 8.51
CA ALA A 52 -7.82 -8.32 9.21
C ALA A 52 -6.95 -7.05 9.27
N VAL A 53 -7.61 -5.89 9.33
CA VAL A 53 -7.03 -4.61 9.77
C VAL A 53 -7.44 -4.41 11.23
N ILE A 54 -6.47 -4.25 12.13
CA ILE A 54 -6.70 -4.24 13.58
C ILE A 54 -6.22 -2.95 14.24
N GLN A 55 -6.70 -2.68 15.46
CA GLN A 55 -6.14 -1.62 16.27
C GLN A 55 -4.73 -2.01 16.77
N PRO A 56 -3.76 -1.07 16.84
CA PRO A 56 -2.39 -1.39 17.25
C PRO A 56 -2.26 -2.08 18.62
N HIS A 57 -3.16 -1.80 19.56
CA HIS A 57 -3.14 -2.41 20.89
C HIS A 57 -3.66 -3.86 20.91
N GLU A 58 -4.38 -4.29 19.87
CA GLU A 58 -4.93 -5.66 19.77
C GLU A 58 -3.88 -6.65 19.26
N THR A 59 -2.77 -6.17 18.68
CA THR A 59 -1.75 -6.99 18.01
C THR A 59 -1.26 -8.14 18.88
N ARG A 60 -0.92 -7.88 20.15
CA ARG A 60 -0.39 -8.93 21.07
C ARG A 60 -1.40 -10.04 21.32
N LEU A 61 -2.68 -9.70 21.50
CA LEU A 61 -3.74 -10.66 21.76
C LEU A 61 -4.04 -11.49 20.52
N LEU A 62 -4.05 -10.87 19.34
CA LEU A 62 -4.25 -11.57 18.08
C LEU A 62 -3.10 -12.54 17.79
N LEU A 63 -1.84 -12.09 17.93
CA LEU A 63 -0.67 -12.95 17.77
C LEU A 63 -0.72 -14.18 18.69
N ARG A 64 -1.06 -14.00 19.97
CA ARG A 64 -1.20 -15.12 20.91
C ARG A 64 -2.25 -16.14 20.45
N LYS A 65 -3.40 -15.67 19.95
CA LYS A 65 -4.47 -16.54 19.44
C LYS A 65 -4.02 -17.29 18.18
N SER A 66 -3.43 -16.57 17.21
CA SER A 66 -2.95 -17.15 15.95
C SER A 66 -1.86 -18.21 16.18
N MET A 67 -0.90 -17.94 17.08
CA MET A 67 0.14 -18.91 17.42
C MET A 67 -0.42 -20.15 18.12
N LYS A 68 -1.47 -20.00 18.94
CA LYS A 68 -2.16 -21.15 19.55
C LYS A 68 -2.87 -21.99 18.48
N LEU A 69 -3.54 -21.35 17.52
CA LEU A 69 -4.23 -22.02 16.41
C LEU A 69 -3.26 -22.79 15.50
N LEU A 70 -2.11 -22.18 15.21
CA LEU A 70 -1.12 -22.75 14.30
C LEU A 70 -0.16 -23.77 14.95
N ARG A 71 -0.34 -24.07 16.24
CA ARG A 71 0.59 -24.89 17.04
C ARG A 71 0.90 -26.25 16.41
N ASP A 72 -0.13 -26.90 15.89
CA ASP A 72 -0.03 -28.28 15.39
C ASP A 72 -0.01 -28.36 13.86
N LYS A 73 0.12 -27.22 13.18
CA LYS A 73 0.14 -27.15 11.71
C LYS A 73 1.35 -27.92 11.17
N GLN A 74 1.08 -29.02 10.46
CA GLN A 74 2.07 -29.75 9.69
C GLN A 74 2.26 -29.11 8.30
N ARG A 75 3.41 -29.39 7.67
CA ARG A 75 3.80 -28.81 6.37
C ARG A 75 2.85 -29.19 5.24
#